data_AF-A0AA41Y7Y4-F1
#
_entry.id   AF-A0AA41Y7Y4-F1
#
_cell.length_a   1.000
_cell.length_b   1.000
_cell.length_c   1.000
_cell.angle_alpha   90.00
_cell.angle_beta   90.00
_cell.angle_gamma   90.00
#
_symmetry.space_group_name_H-M   'P 1'
#
loop_
_entity.id
_entity.type
_entity.pdbx_description
1 polymer ?
#
loop_
_entity_poly.entity_id
_entity_poly.type
_entity_poly.pdbx_seq_one_letter_code
_entity_poly.pdbx_strand_id
1 'polypeptide(L)'
;YYKVLVGDNGDITSIYDKNLKKELLQKPASLTFLYEKPETKPSWHMDWKDRQNPPVDYLNGDAKITIAEQGPARVALEITRKKRNSEITQVLSLAAGNAGKRLEIA
;
A
#
# COMPACT_ATOMS: atom_id res chain seq x y z
N TYR A 1 13.30 12.13 -5.60
CA TYR A 1 13.68 10.96 -6.41
C TYR A 1 12.47 10.38 -7.11
N TYR A 2 11.43 10.00 -6.37
CA TYR A 2 10.22 9.43 -6.96
C TYR A 2 9.13 10.46 -7.26
N LYS A 3 8.21 10.08 -8.14
CA LYS A 3 6.84 10.59 -8.24
C LYS A 3 5.93 9.41 -7.96
N VAL A 4 5.00 9.56 -7.03
CA VAL A 4 4.06 8.51 -6.62
C VAL A 4 2.66 8.95 -6.98
N LEU A 5 1.87 8.05 -7.57
CA LEU A 5 0.45 8.26 -7.81
C LEU A 5 -0.36 7.30 -6.94
N VAL A 6 -1.40 7.84 -6.33
CA VAL A 6 -2.38 7.09 -5.53
C VAL A 6 -3.70 7.17 -6.28
N GLY A 7 -4.34 6.03 -6.51
CA GLY A 7 -5.66 5.96 -7.14
C GLY A 7 -6.77 6.34 -6.16
N ASP A 8 -7.96 6.61 -6.68
CA ASP A 8 -9.12 6.99 -5.86
C ASP A 8 -9.56 5.88 -4.89
N ASN A 9 -9.14 4.64 -5.12
CA ASN A 9 -9.34 3.50 -4.23
C ASN A 9 -8.27 3.38 -3.13
N GLY A 10 -7.32 4.32 -3.04
CA GLY A 10 -6.23 4.36 -2.07
C GLY A 10 -5.04 3.45 -2.36
N ASP A 11 -5.02 2.77 -3.51
CA ASP A 11 -3.87 1.97 -3.93
C ASP A 11 -2.78 2.82 -4.58
N ILE A 12 -1.53 2.40 -4.47
CA ILE A 12 -0.42 3.04 -5.18
C ILE A 12 -0.43 2.54 -6.62
N THR A 13 -0.77 3.41 -7.56
CA THR A 13 -0.91 3.04 -8.99
C THR A 13 0.38 3.21 -9.78
N SER A 14 1.31 4.05 -9.29
CA SER A 14 2.61 4.29 -9.92
C SER A 14 3.65 4.71 -8.89
N ILE A 15 4.88 4.19 -9.05
CA ILE A 15 6.08 4.71 -8.42
C ILE A 15 7.10 4.93 -9.54
N TYR A 16 7.16 6.17 -10.02
CA TYR A 16 8.05 6.55 -11.10
C TYR A 16 9.38 7.07 -10.55
N ASP A 17 10.49 6.44 -10.94
CA ASP A 17 11.85 6.91 -10.66
C ASP A 17 12.25 7.98 -11.68
N LYS A 18 12.44 9.22 -11.19
CA LYS A 18 12.80 10.37 -12.06
C LYS A 18 14.23 10.32 -12.57
N ASN A 19 15.14 9.63 -11.88
CA ASN A 19 16.54 9.51 -12.30
C ASN A 19 16.67 8.43 -13.38
N LEU A 20 16.06 7.27 -13.16
CA LEU A 20 16.06 6.16 -14.14
C LEU A 20 15.05 6.38 -15.28
N LYS A 21 14.14 7.35 -15.13
CA LYS A 21 13.04 7.64 -16.06
C LYS A 21 12.20 6.39 -16.33
N LYS A 22 11.84 5.68 -15.27
CA LYS A 22 11.23 4.35 -15.35
C LYS A 22 10.11 4.19 -14.32
N GLU A 23 9.02 3.56 -14.74
CA GLU A 23 8.00 3.05 -13.84
C GLU A 23 8.52 1.80 -13.11
N LEU A 24 8.45 1.81 -11.79
CA LEU A 24 8.95 0.71 -10.96
C LEU A 24 7.89 -0.38 -10.73
N LEU A 25 6.60 -0.03 -10.79
CA LEU A 25 5.52 -0.98 -10.61
C LEU A 25 5.05 -1.58 -11.94
N GLN A 26 4.97 -2.91 -12.01
CA GLN A 26 4.33 -3.59 -13.15
C GLN A 26 2.78 -3.48 -13.09
N LYS A 27 2.24 -3.36 -11.87
CA LYS A 27 0.81 -3.26 -11.56
C LYS A 27 0.62 -2.50 -10.25
N PRO A 28 -0.57 -1.96 -9.96
CA PRO A 28 -0.83 -1.26 -8.70
C PRO A 28 -0.45 -2.11 -7.48
N ALA A 29 0.07 -1.45 -6.44
CA ALA A 29 0.33 -2.07 -5.15
C ALA A 29 -0.91 -1.90 -4.25
N SER A 30 -1.53 -3.02 -3.92
CA SER A 30 -2.81 -3.09 -3.20
C SER A 30 -2.70 -4.02 -1.99
N LEU A 31 -3.57 -3.80 -1.00
CA LEU A 31 -3.74 -4.73 0.12
C LEU A 31 -4.86 -5.74 -0.19
N THR A 32 -4.59 -7.02 0.07
CA THR A 32 -5.49 -8.14 -0.25
C THR A 32 -5.93 -8.88 1.00
N PHE A 33 -7.19 -9.31 1.03
CA PHE A 33 -7.68 -10.26 2.02
C PHE A 33 -7.49 -11.68 1.49
N LEU A 34 -6.84 -12.51 2.30
CA LEU A 34 -6.61 -13.91 2.04
C LEU A 34 -7.37 -14.72 3.09
N TYR A 35 -7.75 -15.94 2.73
CA TYR A 35 -8.37 -16.88 3.65
C TYR A 35 -7.48 -18.09 3.79
N GLU A 36 -7.14 -18.45 5.02
CA GLU A 36 -6.32 -19.61 5.34
C GLU A 36 -6.97 -20.41 6.46
N LYS A 37 -6.88 -21.73 6.35
CA LYS A 37 -7.35 -22.68 7.36
C LYS A 37 -6.33 -23.83 7.48
N PRO A 38 -5.18 -23.56 8.11
CA PRO A 38 -4.15 -24.56 8.29
C PRO A 38 -4.68 -25.80 9.04
N GLU A 39 -4.26 -26.99 8.63
CA GLU A 39 -4.72 -28.24 9.26
C GLU A 39 -4.23 -28.39 10.71
N THR A 40 -3.02 -27.87 10.99
CA THR A 40 -2.40 -27.93 12.31
C THR A 40 -1.81 -26.58 12.68
N LYS A 41 -1.83 -26.25 13.98
CA LYS A 41 -1.21 -25.05 14.55
C LYS A 41 -1.55 -23.75 13.78
N PRO A 42 -2.84 -23.38 13.65
CA PRO A 42 -3.28 -22.26 12.82
C PRO A 42 -2.72 -20.88 13.25
N SER A 43 -2.20 -20.74 14.47
CA SER A 43 -1.52 -19.53 14.93
C SER A 43 -0.07 -19.41 14.46
N TRP A 44 0.51 -20.47 13.89
CA TRP A 44 1.93 -20.57 13.53
C TRP A 44 2.17 -21.02 12.09
N HIS A 45 1.19 -21.68 11.48
CA HIS A 45 1.31 -22.26 10.16
C HIS A 45 0.46 -21.49 9.14
N MET A 46 0.94 -21.50 7.90
CA MET A 46 0.22 -21.04 6.71
C MET A 46 0.39 -22.15 5.67
N ASP A 47 -0.69 -22.84 5.30
CA ASP A 47 -0.58 -23.99 4.41
C ASP A 47 -0.49 -23.52 2.96
N TRP A 48 0.46 -24.08 2.20
CA TRP A 48 0.64 -23.70 0.78
C TRP A 48 -0.62 -23.90 -0.07
N LYS A 49 -1.40 -24.96 0.22
CA LYS A 49 -2.66 -25.26 -0.46
C LYS A 49 -3.66 -24.10 -0.36
N ASP A 50 -3.65 -23.38 0.75
CA ASP A 50 -4.52 -22.23 0.98
C ASP A 50 -3.88 -20.95 0.42
N ARG A 51 -2.56 -20.78 0.62
CA ARG A 51 -1.82 -19.57 0.25
C ARG A 51 -1.86 -19.24 -1.24
N GLN A 52 -1.94 -20.28 -2.08
CA GLN A 52 -2.02 -20.15 -3.54
C GLN A 52 -3.41 -19.75 -4.04
N ASN A 53 -4.45 -19.81 -3.20
CA ASN A 53 -5.79 -19.40 -3.59
C ASN A 53 -5.83 -17.90 -3.93
N PRO A 54 -6.69 -17.48 -4.86
CA PRO A 54 -6.86 -16.06 -5.14
C PRO A 54 -7.33 -15.31 -3.88
N PRO A 55 -7.05 -14.00 -3.78
CA PRO A 55 -7.61 -13.15 -2.74
C PRO A 55 -9.13 -13.29 -2.67
N VAL A 56 -9.67 -13.40 -1.46
CA VAL A 56 -11.11 -13.42 -1.24
C VAL A 56 -11.71 -12.03 -1.37
N ASP A 57 -10.88 -10.99 -1.23
CA ASP A 57 -11.26 -9.59 -1.42
C ASP A 57 -10.01 -8.69 -1.50
N TYR A 58 -10.22 -7.42 -1.85
CA TYR A 58 -9.19 -6.36 -1.86
C TYR A 58 -9.61 -5.21 -0.95
N LEU A 59 -8.65 -4.52 -0.31
CA LEU A 59 -8.92 -3.31 0.45
C LEU A 59 -9.09 -2.09 -0.49
N ASN A 60 -10.14 -2.12 -1.30
CA ASN A 60 -10.50 -1.10 -2.29
C ASN A 60 -11.88 -0.46 -2.01
N GLY A 61 -12.31 -0.47 -0.74
CA GLY A 61 -13.53 0.21 -0.30
C GLY A 61 -13.37 1.73 -0.28
N ASP A 62 -14.28 2.44 0.39
CA ASP A 62 -14.29 3.91 0.46
C ASP A 62 -12.98 4.47 1.02
N ALA A 63 -12.07 4.85 0.12
CA ALA A 63 -10.79 5.42 0.49
C ALA A 63 -10.97 6.92 0.75
N LYS A 64 -10.62 7.34 1.97
CA LYS A 64 -10.47 8.74 2.32
C LYS A 64 -8.99 9.08 2.23
N ILE A 65 -8.64 9.96 1.30
CA ILE A 65 -7.27 10.43 1.08
C ILE A 65 -7.19 11.88 1.51
N THR A 66 -6.26 12.19 2.43
CA THR A 66 -6.06 13.54 2.96
C THR A 66 -4.57 13.90 2.92
N ILE A 67 -4.27 15.20 2.86
CA ILE A 67 -2.90 15.70 3.02
C ILE A 67 -2.60 15.76 4.51
N ALA A 68 -1.70 14.89 4.98
CA ALA A 68 -1.24 14.88 6.37
C ALA A 68 -0.09 15.87 6.60
N GLU A 69 0.75 16.08 5.58
CA GLU A 69 1.85 17.04 5.63
C GLU A 69 2.16 17.61 4.24
N GLN A 70 2.41 18.92 4.17
CA GLN A 70 2.80 19.63 2.96
C GLN A 70 3.94 20.62 3.26
N GLY A 71 5.08 20.10 3.70
CA GLY A 71 6.27 20.89 4.03
C GLY A 71 7.35 20.85 2.93
N PRO A 72 8.32 21.78 2.98
CA PRO A 72 9.48 21.75 2.07
C PRO A 72 10.43 20.58 2.35
N ALA A 73 10.42 20.03 3.59
CA ALA A 73 11.27 18.92 3.98
C ALA A 73 10.65 17.55 3.69
N ARG A 74 9.32 17.44 3.75
CA ARG A 74 8.56 16.21 3.53
C ARG A 74 7.11 16.52 3.15
N VAL A 75 6.54 15.65 2.35
CA VAL A 75 5.09 15.61 2.07
C VAL A 75 4.54 14.24 2.47
N ALA A 76 3.30 14.21 2.95
CA ALA A 76 2.64 12.98 3.35
C ALA A 76 1.14 12.98 3.03
N LEU A 77 0.65 11.82 2.60
CA LEU A 77 -0.77 11.53 2.44
C LEU A 77 -1.20 10.54 3.51
N GLU A 78 -2.33 10.78 4.15
CA GLU A 78 -3.02 9.80 4.99
C GLU A 78 -4.14 9.17 4.17
N ILE A 79 -4.21 7.84 4.19
CA ILE A 79 -5.15 7.03 3.41
C ILE A 79 -5.87 6.10 4.37
N THR A 80 -7.13 6.37 4.65
CA THR A 80 -7.99 5.50 5.46
C THR A 80 -8.95 4.74 4.56
N ARG A 81 -9.03 3.41 4.72
CA ARG A 81 -9.94 2.53 3.99
C ARG A 81 -10.68 1.61 4.95
N LYS A 82 -11.95 1.35 4.62
CA LYS A 82 -12.82 0.44 5.36
C LYS A 82 -13.23 -0.74 4.50
N LYS A 83 -13.09 -1.95 5.03
CA LYS A 83 -13.68 -3.15 4.43
C LYS A 83 -13.72 -4.31 5.41
N ARG A 84 -14.69 -5.22 5.23
CA ARG A 84 -14.82 -6.45 6.03
C ARG A 84 -14.73 -6.20 7.55
N ASN A 85 -15.45 -5.20 8.04
CA ASN A 85 -15.46 -4.76 9.45
C ASN A 85 -14.08 -4.35 10.00
N SER A 86 -13.14 -4.01 9.12
CA SER A 86 -11.81 -3.50 9.47
C SER A 86 -11.64 -2.08 8.90
N GLU A 87 -10.88 -1.26 9.62
CA GLU A 87 -10.43 0.07 9.19
C GLU A 87 -8.90 0.07 9.22
N ILE A 88 -8.27 0.49 8.12
CA ILE A 88 -6.82 0.57 7.99
C ILE A 88 -6.49 1.99 7.53
N THR A 89 -5.62 2.65 8.29
CA THR A 89 -5.04 3.95 7.94
C THR A 89 -3.57 3.76 7.65
N GLN A 90 -3.12 4.24 6.49
CA GLN A 90 -1.70 4.25 6.11
C GLN A 90 -1.25 5.68 5.85
N VAL A 91 -0.01 5.99 6.19
CA VAL A 91 0.64 7.25 5.83
C VAL A 91 1.73 6.98 4.79
N LEU A 92 1.54 7.54 3.60
CA LEU A 92 2.55 7.53 2.54
C LEU A 92 3.34 8.82 2.60
N SER A 93 4.67 8.76 2.70
CA SER A 93 5.48 9.97 2.76
C SER A 93 6.74 9.95 1.88
N LEU A 94 7.08 11.14 1.38
CA LEU A 94 8.29 11.41 0.59
C LEU A 94 9.03 12.59 1.19
N ALA A 95 10.28 12.36 1.58
CA ALA A 95 11.18 13.42 2.04
C ALA A 95 11.89 14.12 0.88
N ALA A 96 12.37 15.35 1.13
CA ALA A 96 13.28 16.07 0.26
C ALA A 96 14.72 15.58 0.43
N GLY A 97 15.61 15.97 -0.50
CA GLY A 97 17.03 15.60 -0.46
C GLY A 97 17.26 14.09 -0.43
N ASN A 98 18.42 13.66 0.09
CA ASN A 98 18.84 12.26 0.08
C ASN A 98 17.91 11.30 0.84
N ALA A 99 17.15 11.79 1.82
CA ALA A 99 16.15 10.99 2.52
C ALA A 99 15.00 10.55 1.60
N GLY A 100 14.72 11.33 0.54
CA GLY A 100 13.69 11.03 -0.46
C GLY A 100 14.00 9.89 -1.42
N LYS A 101 15.08 9.12 -1.19
CA LYS A 101 15.46 7.94 -1.99
C LYS A 101 14.63 6.68 -1.68
N ARG A 102 13.60 6.82 -0.83
CA ARG A 102 12.60 5.79 -0.53
C ARG A 102 11.19 6.41 -0.46
N LEU A 103 10.18 5.58 -0.69
CA LEU A 103 8.80 5.84 -0.26
C LEU A 103 8.62 5.18 1.12
N GLU A 104 8.13 5.94 2.10
CA GLU A 104 7.76 5.39 3.40
C GLU A 104 6.26 5.09 3.45
N ILE A 105 5.91 3.95 4.03
CA ILE A 105 4.53 3.47 4.23
C ILE A 105 4.45 3.07 5.71
N ALA A 106 3.73 3.85 6.51
CA ALA A 106 3.50 3.61 7.93
C ALA A 106 2.04 3.28 8.21
#